data_AF-R6JS02-F1
#
_entry.id   AF-R6JS02-F1
#
_cell.length_a   1.000
_cell.length_b   1.000
_cell.length_c   1.000
_cell.angle_alpha   90.00
_cell.angle_beta   90.00
_cell.angle_gamma   90.00
#
_symmetry.space_group_name_H-M   'P 1'
#
loop_
_entity.id
_entity.type
_entity.pdbx_description
1 polymer ?
#
loop_
_entity_poly.entity_id
_entity_poly.type
_entity_poly.pdbx_seq_one_letter_code
_entity_poly.pdbx_strand_id
1 'polypeptide(L)'
;MCDFFTLPLYVRENTLLAMGACGERPDYDYAKGAELRLYALGDGKEAVCEIPDTAGSIVLTARAARNGRTIVISSTGMPEGMTYVLKGIHEAKGISGADVLGDDGGIILAPGDNTVTIELKAASDAQRF
;
A
#
# COMPACT_ATOMS: atom_id res chain seq x y z
N MET A 1 -12.32 3.88 29.93
CA MET A 1 -13.61 3.56 29.29
C MET A 1 -13.27 3.06 27.91
N CYS A 2 -13.41 1.76 27.64
CA CYS A 2 -13.10 1.20 26.33
C CYS A 2 -14.32 1.42 25.42
N ASP A 3 -14.10 2.00 24.26
CA ASP A 3 -15.13 2.24 23.24
C ASP A 3 -15.64 0.89 22.67
N PHE A 4 -16.96 0.75 22.54
CA PHE A 4 -17.61 -0.49 22.10
C PHE A 4 -17.39 -0.76 20.60
N PHE A 5 -17.07 0.26 19.81
CA PHE A 5 -16.83 0.13 18.37
C PHE A 5 -15.39 -0.20 18.00
N THR A 6 -14.49 -0.28 18.99
CA THR A 6 -13.07 -0.52 18.75
C THR A 6 -12.69 -1.92 19.23
N LEU A 7 -12.31 -2.79 18.29
CA LEU A 7 -11.68 -4.07 18.58
C LEU A 7 -10.23 -4.04 18.07
N PRO A 8 -9.24 -4.51 18.84
CA PRO A 8 -7.87 -4.60 18.36
C PRO A 8 -7.77 -5.62 17.22
N LEU A 9 -7.58 -5.12 15.99
CA LEU A 9 -7.34 -5.89 14.78
C LEU A 9 -5.96 -5.53 14.23
N TYR A 10 -5.15 -6.54 13.94
CA TYR A 10 -3.79 -6.36 13.44
C TYR A 10 -3.62 -7.01 12.06
N VAL A 11 -2.94 -6.30 11.16
CA VAL A 11 -2.50 -6.85 9.86
C VAL A 11 -1.11 -7.45 10.03
N ARG A 12 -0.84 -8.57 9.38
CA ARG A 12 0.50 -9.18 9.39
C ARG A 12 1.51 -8.28 8.66
N GLU A 13 2.77 -8.40 9.06
CA GLU A 13 3.89 -7.89 8.26
C GLU A 13 3.96 -8.54 6.87
N ASN A 14 4.71 -7.94 5.95
CA ASN A 14 4.86 -8.40 4.56
C ASN A 14 3.52 -8.56 3.84
N THR A 15 2.56 -7.68 4.13
CA THR A 15 1.21 -7.75 3.56
C THR A 15 0.95 -6.52 2.71
N LEU A 16 0.43 -6.76 1.50
CA LEU A 16 -0.17 -5.73 0.65
C LEU A 16 -1.68 -5.98 0.69
N LEU A 17 -2.43 -5.03 1.24
CA LEU A 17 -3.86 -5.16 1.49
C LEU A 17 -4.65 -4.15 0.65
N ALA A 18 -5.59 -4.64 -0.15
CA ALA A 18 -6.54 -3.79 -0.84
C ALA A 18 -7.68 -3.33 0.09
N MET A 19 -7.89 -2.02 0.13
CA MET A 19 -9.03 -1.38 0.76
C MET A 19 -9.97 -0.87 -0.33
N GLY A 20 -11.24 -1.23 -0.20
CA GLY A 20 -12.30 -0.81 -1.11
C GLY A 20 -12.66 0.67 -0.98
N ALA A 21 -13.06 1.29 -2.09
CA ALA A 21 -13.50 2.68 -2.13
C ALA A 21 -14.98 2.89 -1.74
N CYS A 22 -15.77 1.82 -1.63
CA CYS A 22 -17.21 1.89 -1.34
C CYS A 22 -17.55 1.26 0.01
N GLY A 23 -18.17 2.04 0.90
CA GLY A 23 -18.66 1.58 2.21
C GLY A 23 -20.16 1.27 2.28
N GLU A 24 -20.92 1.57 1.21
CA GLU A 24 -22.39 1.48 1.22
C GLU A 24 -22.93 0.14 0.72
N ARG A 25 -22.19 -0.52 -0.18
CA ARG A 25 -22.60 -1.79 -0.80
C ARG A 25 -21.41 -2.71 -1.03
N PRO A 26 -21.62 -4.04 -0.98
CA PRO A 26 -20.57 -5.00 -1.22
C PRO A 26 -20.25 -5.20 -2.71
N ASP A 27 -21.18 -4.90 -3.62
CA ASP A 27 -21.04 -5.09 -5.07
C ASP A 27 -20.70 -3.78 -5.79
N TYR A 28 -19.43 -3.63 -6.17
CA TYR A 28 -18.93 -2.49 -6.93
C TYR A 28 -17.67 -2.92 -7.70
N ASP A 29 -17.10 -2.00 -8.48
CA ASP A 29 -15.80 -2.22 -9.09
C ASP A 29 -14.70 -2.12 -8.03
N TYR A 30 -14.20 -3.26 -7.55
CA TYR A 30 -13.22 -3.34 -6.47
C TYR A 30 -11.88 -2.70 -6.82
N ALA A 31 -11.55 -2.58 -8.11
CA ALA A 31 -10.29 -2.00 -8.56
C ALA A 31 -10.37 -0.47 -8.64
N LYS A 32 -11.55 0.09 -8.94
CA LYS A 32 -11.75 1.53 -9.03
C LYS A 32 -11.58 2.21 -7.67
N GLY A 33 -10.67 3.18 -7.60
CA GLY A 33 -10.36 3.91 -6.37
C GLY A 33 -9.71 3.06 -5.27
N ALA A 34 -9.19 1.87 -5.60
CA ALA A 34 -8.63 0.96 -4.62
C ALA A 34 -7.41 1.58 -3.91
N GLU A 35 -7.36 1.44 -2.59
CA GLU A 35 -6.22 1.87 -1.79
C GLU A 35 -5.42 0.63 -1.35
N LEU A 36 -4.21 0.50 -1.89
CA LEU A 36 -3.31 -0.63 -1.64
C LEU A 36 -2.34 -0.27 -0.52
N ARG A 37 -2.58 -0.82 0.68
CA ARG A 37 -1.79 -0.56 1.89
C ARG A 37 -0.69 -1.61 2.08
N LEU A 38 0.56 -1.18 2.05
CA LEU A 38 1.72 -2.02 2.34
C LEU A 38 2.08 -1.93 3.83
N TYR A 39 2.11 -3.08 4.52
CA TYR A 39 2.41 -3.18 5.94
C TYR A 39 3.76 -3.87 6.17
N ALA A 40 4.67 -3.15 6.84
CA ALA A 40 5.93 -3.66 7.40
C ALA A 40 6.65 -4.66 6.46
N LEU A 41 6.98 -4.24 5.24
CA LEU A 41 7.70 -5.09 4.29
C LEU A 41 9.16 -5.22 4.72
N GLY A 42 9.55 -6.43 5.11
CA GLY A 42 10.90 -6.80 5.50
C GLY A 42 11.86 -6.78 4.32
N ASP A 43 13.16 -6.69 4.62
CA ASP A 43 14.19 -6.76 3.59
C ASP A 43 14.23 -8.16 2.92
N GLY A 44 14.40 -8.19 1.60
CA GLY A 44 14.37 -9.40 0.78
C GLY A 44 13.00 -10.09 0.73
N LYS A 45 11.94 -9.42 1.16
CA LYS A 45 10.57 -9.95 1.14
C LYS A 45 9.74 -9.34 0.02
N GLU A 46 8.70 -10.07 -0.33
CA GLU A 46 7.69 -9.69 -1.30
C GLU A 46 6.30 -9.85 -0.69
N ALA A 47 5.39 -8.95 -1.06
CA ALA A 47 3.97 -9.02 -0.78
C ALA A 47 3.19 -8.91 -2.09
N VAL A 48 2.15 -9.74 -2.25
CA VAL A 48 1.31 -9.76 -3.45
C VAL A 48 -0.13 -9.54 -3.03
N CYS A 49 -0.85 -8.73 -3.82
CA CYS A 49 -2.28 -8.49 -3.67
C CYS A 49 -2.96 -8.71 -5.02
N GLU A 50 -4.05 -9.46 -5.01
CA GLU A 50 -4.89 -9.71 -6.18
C GLU A 50 -6.28 -9.17 -5.90
N ILE A 51 -6.78 -8.32 -6.80
CA ILE A 51 -8.13 -7.76 -6.73
C ILE A 51 -8.99 -8.51 -7.76
N PRO A 52 -10.02 -9.26 -7.32
CA PRO A 52 -10.97 -9.89 -8.21
C PRO A 52 -12.06 -8.91 -8.68
N ASP A 53 -12.82 -9.29 -9.70
CA ASP A 53 -14.13 -8.73 -9.99
C ASP A 53 -15.25 -9.42 -9.17
N THR A 54 -16.50 -9.02 -9.40
CA THR A 54 -17.67 -9.64 -8.76
C THR A 54 -17.93 -11.08 -9.19
N ALA A 55 -17.31 -11.54 -10.28
CA ALA A 55 -17.36 -12.93 -10.75
C ALA A 55 -16.18 -13.78 -10.23
N GLY A 56 -15.24 -13.17 -9.50
CA GLY A 56 -14.05 -13.84 -8.94
C GLY A 56 -12.83 -13.87 -9.86
N SER A 57 -12.87 -13.24 -11.03
CA SER A 57 -11.74 -13.18 -11.96
C SER A 57 -10.77 -12.08 -11.54
N ILE A 58 -9.46 -12.35 -11.51
CA ILE A 58 -8.46 -11.35 -11.10
C ILE A 58 -8.34 -10.26 -12.17
N VAL A 59 -8.66 -9.02 -11.79
CA VAL A 59 -8.59 -7.84 -12.67
C VAL A 59 -7.36 -6.98 -12.42
N LEU A 60 -6.77 -7.07 -11.23
CA LEU A 60 -5.53 -6.39 -10.88
C LEU A 60 -4.66 -7.29 -10.01
N THR A 61 -3.37 -7.38 -10.34
CA THR A 61 -2.36 -7.93 -9.45
C THR A 61 -1.34 -6.84 -9.16
N ALA A 62 -1.11 -6.58 -7.87
CA ALA A 62 -0.06 -5.68 -7.39
C ALA A 62 0.97 -6.48 -6.58
N ARG A 63 2.24 -6.13 -6.72
CA ARG A 63 3.37 -6.77 -6.06
C ARG A 63 4.27 -5.71 -5.48
N ALA A 64 4.72 -5.89 -4.25
CA ALA A 64 5.68 -5.03 -3.59
C ALA A 64 6.86 -5.86 -3.13
N ALA A 65 8.07 -5.55 -3.62
CA ALA A 65 9.30 -6.23 -3.25
C ALA A 65 10.28 -5.22 -2.64
N ARG A 66 10.96 -5.62 -1.57
CA ARG A 66 11.99 -4.80 -0.93
C ARG A 66 13.37 -5.43 -1.09
N ASN A 67 14.33 -4.61 -1.50
CA ASN A 67 15.75 -4.95 -1.53
C ASN A 67 16.56 -3.82 -0.89
N GLY A 68 17.06 -4.07 0.32
CA GLY A 68 17.71 -3.12 1.19
C GLY A 68 16.83 -1.91 1.50
N ARG A 69 17.19 -0.79 0.88
CA ARG A 69 16.50 0.50 1.02
C ARG A 69 15.58 0.81 -0.15
N THR A 70 15.44 -0.08 -1.13
CA THR A 70 14.58 0.14 -2.28
C THR A 70 13.35 -0.74 -2.16
N ILE A 71 12.17 -0.12 -2.24
CA ILE A 71 10.90 -0.82 -2.42
C ILE A 71 10.45 -0.58 -3.86
N VAL A 72 10.16 -1.66 -4.58
CA VAL A 72 9.58 -1.61 -5.92
C VAL A 72 8.16 -2.16 -5.82
N ILE A 73 7.20 -1.36 -6.23
CA ILE A 73 5.79 -1.75 -6.33
C ILE A 73 5.44 -1.81 -7.81
N SER A 74 4.89 -2.92 -8.28
CA SER A 74 4.40 -3.07 -9.64
C SER A 74 2.97 -3.57 -9.67
N SER A 75 2.21 -3.13 -10.66
CA SER A 75 0.83 -3.58 -10.89
C SER A 75 0.58 -3.92 -12.35
N THR A 76 -0.34 -4.85 -12.61
CA THR A 76 -0.74 -5.24 -13.97
C THR A 76 -1.52 -4.16 -14.71
N GLY A 77 -1.97 -3.12 -13.99
CA GLY A 77 -2.62 -1.94 -14.53
C GLY A 77 -2.72 -0.83 -13.48
N MET A 78 -3.37 0.26 -13.86
CA MET A 78 -3.53 1.47 -13.04
C MET A 78 -4.99 1.95 -13.11
N PRO A 79 -5.90 1.31 -12.37
CA PRO A 79 -7.29 1.73 -12.29
C PRO A 79 -7.43 3.18 -11.85
N GLU A 80 -8.48 3.85 -12.33
CA GLU A 80 -8.77 5.25 -11.99
C GLU A 80 -8.83 5.44 -10.47
N GLY A 81 -8.06 6.40 -9.96
CA GLY A 81 -8.07 6.76 -8.54
C GLY A 81 -7.37 5.76 -7.61
N MET A 82 -6.69 4.73 -8.13
CA MET A 82 -5.91 3.82 -7.30
C MET A 82 -4.78 4.55 -6.57
N THR A 83 -4.50 4.16 -5.34
CA THR A 83 -3.39 4.71 -4.54
C THR A 83 -2.59 3.61 -3.84
N TYR A 84 -1.33 3.89 -3.54
CA TYR A 84 -0.50 3.08 -2.66
C TYR A 84 -0.26 3.80 -1.35
N VAL A 85 -0.34 3.08 -0.22
CA VAL A 85 -0.04 3.63 1.10
C VAL A 85 1.03 2.77 1.78
N LEU A 86 2.18 3.36 2.07
CA LEU A 86 3.26 2.66 2.76
C LEU A 86 3.14 2.88 4.27
N LYS A 87 2.43 1.99 4.97
CA LYS A 87 2.12 2.18 6.40
C LYS A 87 3.38 2.15 7.26
N GLY A 88 3.50 3.15 8.13
CA GLY A 88 4.65 3.34 9.02
C GLY A 88 5.90 3.92 8.35
N ILE A 89 5.87 4.18 7.03
CA ILE A 89 6.93 4.90 6.33
C ILE A 89 6.41 6.31 6.07
N HIS A 90 7.03 7.31 6.70
CA HIS A 90 6.61 8.71 6.59
C HIS A 90 7.53 9.55 5.72
N GLU A 91 8.74 9.06 5.43
CA GLU A 91 9.70 9.76 4.58
C GLU A 91 10.42 8.80 3.63
N ALA A 92 10.58 9.24 2.39
CA ALA A 92 11.40 8.59 1.37
C ALA A 92 12.54 9.52 0.97
N LYS A 93 13.69 8.95 0.58
CA LYS A 93 14.80 9.68 -0.02
C LYS A 93 14.48 10.07 -1.46
N GLY A 94 13.77 9.21 -2.18
CA GLY A 94 13.36 9.43 -3.56
C GLY A 94 12.19 8.55 -3.93
N ILE A 95 11.33 9.07 -4.81
CA ILE A 95 10.17 8.36 -5.36
C ILE A 95 10.21 8.57 -6.87
N SER A 96 9.98 7.51 -7.62
CA SER A 96 9.91 7.53 -9.08
C SER A 96 8.69 6.74 -9.55
N GLY A 97 7.99 7.25 -10.57
CA GLY A 97 6.77 6.64 -11.12
C GLY A 97 5.50 6.93 -10.32
N ALA A 98 5.53 7.82 -9.33
CA ALA A 98 4.37 8.21 -8.55
C ALA A 98 4.48 9.64 -7.99
N ASP A 99 3.33 10.27 -7.78
CA ASP A 99 3.17 11.54 -7.09
C ASP A 99 2.81 11.32 -5.62
N VAL A 100 3.35 12.15 -4.72
CA VAL A 100 3.02 12.10 -3.29
C VAL A 100 1.77 12.91 -3.01
N LEU A 101 0.75 12.28 -2.42
CA LEU A 101 -0.52 12.93 -2.09
C LEU A 101 -0.62 13.38 -0.62
N GLY A 102 0.07 12.70 0.31
CA GLY A 102 -0.01 12.99 1.75
C GLY A 102 0.67 11.93 2.63
N ASP A 103 0.46 12.01 3.95
CA ASP A 103 1.16 11.19 4.95
C ASP A 103 0.29 10.68 6.13
N ASP A 104 -0.94 10.20 5.89
CA ASP A 104 -1.81 9.70 6.97
C ASP A 104 -1.44 8.26 7.43
N GLY A 105 -0.63 8.19 8.50
CA GLY A 105 -0.12 6.92 9.03
C GLY A 105 0.81 6.17 8.06
N GLY A 106 1.35 6.89 7.07
CA GLY A 106 2.23 6.39 6.02
C GLY A 106 2.14 7.27 4.76
N ILE A 107 3.16 7.27 3.91
CA ILE A 107 3.16 8.03 2.65
C ILE A 107 2.07 7.46 1.73
N ILE A 108 1.27 8.36 1.17
CA ILE A 108 0.24 8.08 0.17
C ILE A 108 0.77 8.49 -1.22
N LEU A 109 0.73 7.56 -2.16
CA LEU A 109 1.25 7.71 -3.52
C LEU A 109 0.15 7.49 -4.55
N ALA A 110 0.04 8.41 -5.50
CA ALA A 110 -0.69 8.21 -6.74
C ALA A 110 0.27 7.65 -7.80
N PRO A 111 0.07 6.42 -8.29
CA PRO A 111 0.90 5.90 -9.37
C PRO A 111 0.72 6.74 -10.64
N GLY A 112 1.84 7.05 -11.29
CA GLY A 112 1.90 7.60 -12.64
C GLY A 112 2.35 6.58 -13.69
N ASP A 113 2.87 5.43 -13.24
CA ASP A 113 3.27 4.29 -14.06
C ASP A 113 2.90 2.97 -13.35
N ASN A 114 2.92 1.86 -14.09
CA ASN A 114 2.69 0.51 -13.58
C ASN A 114 3.80 0.02 -12.65
N THR A 115 4.93 0.74 -12.57
CA THR A 115 6.02 0.46 -11.64
C THR A 115 6.41 1.72 -10.88
N VAL A 116 6.34 1.65 -9.56
CA VAL A 116 6.72 2.71 -8.63
C VAL A 116 7.94 2.25 -7.85
N THR A 117 8.99 3.08 -7.83
CA THR A 117 10.21 2.81 -7.06
C THR A 117 10.35 3.83 -5.95
N ILE A 118 10.54 3.33 -4.73
CA ILE A 118 10.71 4.11 -3.51
C ILE A 118 12.08 3.81 -2.92
N GLU A 119 12.91 4.83 -2.78
CA GLU A 119 14.15 4.77 -2.02
C GLU A 119 13.90 5.27 -0.60
N LEU A 120 14.07 4.41 0.40
CA LEU A 120 13.89 4.74 1.81
C LEU A 120 15.07 5.59 2.33
N LYS A 121 14.77 6.55 3.21
CA LYS A 121 15.83 7.22 3.98
C LYS A 121 16.51 6.21 4.90
N ALA A 122 17.80 6.43 5.17
CA ALA A 122 18.46 5.71 6.25
C ALA A 122 17.76 6.06 7.57
N ALA A 123 17.51 5.05 8.42
CA ALA A 123 17.09 5.33 9.79
C ALA A 123 18.19 6.16 10.45
N SER A 124 17.88 7.38 10.90
CA SER A 124 18.75 8.06 11.83
C SER A 124 18.66 7.32 13.16
N ASP A 125 19.81 7.02 13.75
CA ASP A 125 19.97 6.35 15.05
C ASP A 125 19.57 7.29 16.20
N ALA A 126 18.32 7.73 16.22
CA ALA A 126 17.78 8.62 17.23
C ALA A 126 16.32 8.28 17.53
N GLN A 127 16.11 7.32 18.42
CA GLN A 127 15.32 7.56 19.64
C GLN A 127 15.61 6.44 20.66
N ARG A 128 16.72 6.57 21.38
CA ARG A 128 16.89 6.01 22.73
C ARG A 128 16.12 6.95 23.65
N PHE A 129 14.98 6.54 24.22
CA PHE A 129 14.49 6.97 25.53
C PHE A 129 13.54 5.90 26.06
#